data_AF-A0A9X3FWS6-F1
#
_entry.id   AF-A0A9X3FWS6-F1
#
_cell.length_a   1.000
_cell.length_b   1.000
_cell.length_c   1.000
_cell.angle_alpha   90.00
_cell.angle_beta   90.00
_cell.angle_gamma   90.00
#
_symmetry.space_group_name_H-M   'P 1'
#
loop_
_entity.id
_entity.type
_entity.pdbx_description
1 polymer ?
#
loop_
_entity_poly.entity_id
_entity_poly.type
_entity_poly.pdbx_seq_one_letter_code
_entity_poly.pdbx_strand_id
1 'polypeptide(L)'
;MSEPLNALGALVRPSRIVLAALVALFATATATPAVAAPTGGSGGPLTDRTFQTFTGAGYTAQHHLYAAGIDPFQPVGLLVYADGTGEYGFENPSASYSLGGVNGVVAVAKRNNMVLLVPSSPNRACQCWERGDPTGYADHLAALIDSVYGQYDIDRDRVWLGGYSTGAQLTTRFLFPRHSELLTGGGTIVIGGGGAPAVAADAFPASLKANVHMHWDTGELDTDTNGSAPGGLNSLNGPYGAKVGEAWYADRGFQTSHEHPAGVGHARNGQFGTIIEGVLNRHATPIAGSEPAASPQPWEHTVTTSRIGVTVSAYVPPNTSRTTLRVSASPFGSQTGFYTYRTTSNDVVPLSINSSLSPDRSYYYQLETGTDRTVVASGTFRTLP
;
A
#
# COMPACT_ATOMS: atom_id res chain seq x y z
N MET A 1 26.42 73.22 -45.57
CA MET A 1 25.31 73.45 -44.63
C MET A 1 24.32 72.32 -44.80
N SER A 2 24.11 71.58 -43.72
CA SER A 2 22.89 70.84 -43.34
C SER A 2 22.24 69.87 -44.35
N GLU A 3 22.32 68.59 -44.00
CA GLU A 3 21.53 67.41 -44.40
C GLU A 3 20.01 67.65 -44.56
N PRO A 4 19.18 66.78 -45.24
CA PRO A 4 19.16 65.31 -44.98
C PRO A 4 18.67 64.30 -46.08
N LEU A 5 18.84 63.01 -45.73
CA LEU A 5 18.03 61.79 -46.01
C LEU A 5 17.70 61.36 -47.46
N ASN A 6 18.23 60.20 -47.90
CA ASN A 6 17.39 59.05 -48.31
C ASN A 6 18.14 57.73 -48.58
N ALA A 7 17.63 56.69 -47.92
CA ALA A 7 17.44 55.26 -48.21
C ALA A 7 18.27 54.47 -49.27
N LEU A 8 18.43 53.18 -48.89
CA LEU A 8 18.54 51.93 -49.68
C LEU A 8 19.90 51.55 -50.28
N GLY A 9 20.44 50.43 -49.79
CA GLY A 9 21.55 49.71 -50.42
C GLY A 9 22.02 48.54 -49.57
N ALA A 10 21.43 47.36 -49.80
CA ALA A 10 21.72 46.10 -49.13
C ALA A 10 23.20 45.67 -49.24
N LEU A 11 23.74 45.02 -48.20
CA LEU A 11 24.78 44.02 -48.38
C LEU A 11 24.66 42.91 -47.32
N VAL A 12 24.40 41.72 -47.82
CA VAL A 12 24.34 40.41 -47.17
C VAL A 12 25.65 40.07 -46.44
N ARG A 13 25.58 39.41 -45.26
CA ARG A 13 26.52 38.37 -44.78
C ARG A 13 26.05 37.74 -43.43
N PRO A 14 26.52 36.54 -43.06
CA PRO A 14 25.68 35.36 -42.90
C PRO A 14 25.34 35.01 -41.45
N SER A 15 24.27 34.23 -41.30
CA SER A 15 23.80 33.63 -40.05
C SER A 15 24.91 32.88 -39.31
N ARG A 16 25.29 33.37 -38.13
CA ARG A 16 26.00 32.59 -37.12
C ARG A 16 24.98 32.01 -36.16
N ILE A 17 24.77 30.71 -36.26
CA ILE A 17 24.09 29.92 -35.23
C ILE A 17 24.98 29.98 -33.98
N VAL A 18 24.52 30.68 -32.95
CA VAL A 18 25.13 30.64 -31.62
C VAL A 18 24.53 29.44 -30.90
N LEU A 19 25.34 28.40 -30.71
CA LEU A 19 24.99 27.26 -29.88
C LEU A 19 25.08 27.69 -28.41
N ALA A 20 23.95 28.07 -27.82
CA ALA A 20 23.88 28.33 -26.38
C ALA A 20 23.92 26.98 -25.64
N ALA A 21 25.03 26.70 -24.96
CA ALA A 21 25.12 25.56 -24.04
C ALA A 21 24.23 25.85 -22.82
N LEU A 22 23.10 25.15 -22.73
CA LEU A 22 22.25 25.16 -21.55
C LEU A 22 22.92 24.30 -20.46
N VAL A 23 23.57 24.92 -19.49
CA VAL A 23 23.99 24.25 -18.25
C VAL A 23 22.75 24.15 -17.37
N ALA A 24 22.12 22.99 -17.34
CA ALA A 24 21.07 22.69 -16.37
C ALA A 24 21.73 22.53 -14.98
N LEU A 25 21.60 23.55 -14.14
CA LEU A 25 21.87 23.42 -12.71
C LEU A 25 20.76 22.53 -12.12
N PHE A 26 21.07 21.26 -11.86
CA PHE A 26 20.24 20.45 -10.98
C PHE A 26 20.42 20.99 -9.57
N ALA A 27 19.50 21.84 -9.12
CA ALA A 27 19.34 22.13 -7.71
C ALA A 27 18.84 20.85 -7.05
N THR A 28 19.75 20.08 -6.46
CA THR A 28 19.39 19.03 -5.51
C THR A 28 18.78 19.72 -4.31
N ALA A 29 17.44 19.82 -4.28
CA ALA A 29 16.72 20.17 -3.06
C ALA A 29 17.04 19.08 -2.04
N THR A 30 17.96 19.36 -1.12
CA THR A 30 18.15 18.55 0.07
C THR A 30 16.87 18.71 0.88
N ALA A 31 15.92 17.79 0.73
CA ALA A 31 14.79 17.68 1.64
C ALA A 31 15.41 17.54 3.04
N THR A 32 15.22 18.55 3.88
CA THR A 32 15.47 18.40 5.31
C THR A 32 14.61 17.22 5.77
N PRO A 33 15.18 16.19 6.43
CA PRO A 33 14.37 15.10 6.94
C PRO A 33 13.25 15.71 7.78
N ALA A 34 12.01 15.34 7.46
CA ALA A 34 10.87 15.73 8.26
C ALA A 34 11.18 15.34 9.71
N VAL A 35 11.12 16.33 10.61
CA VAL A 35 11.25 16.04 12.03
C VAL A 35 10.06 15.16 12.37
N ALA A 36 10.32 13.90 12.75
CA ALA A 36 9.28 12.96 13.14
C ALA A 36 8.33 13.63 14.15
N ALA A 37 7.05 13.31 14.07
CA ALA A 37 6.02 13.86 14.94
C ALA A 37 5.53 12.79 15.94
N PRO A 38 6.37 12.33 16.88
CA PRO A 38 6.06 11.24 17.79
C PRO A 38 4.94 11.60 18.76
N THR A 39 4.12 10.63 19.12
CA THR A 39 3.06 10.78 20.14
C THR A 39 3.58 10.69 21.57
N GLY A 40 4.78 10.15 21.78
CA GLY A 40 5.37 9.94 23.11
C GLY A 40 4.72 8.80 23.88
N GLY A 41 4.14 7.82 23.19
CA GLY A 41 3.43 6.71 23.81
C GLY A 41 4.30 5.86 24.74
N SER A 42 3.67 5.22 25.71
CA SER A 42 4.34 4.55 26.84
C SER A 42 5.05 3.22 26.52
N GLY A 43 4.92 2.70 25.29
CA GLY A 43 5.54 1.44 24.87
C GLY A 43 4.72 0.19 25.25
N GLY A 44 3.44 0.17 24.87
CA GLY A 44 2.52 -0.94 25.12
C GLY A 44 2.97 -2.27 24.49
N PRO A 45 2.30 -3.41 24.83
CA PRO A 45 2.69 -4.72 24.34
C PRO A 45 2.70 -4.79 22.80
N LEU A 46 3.82 -5.26 22.23
CA LEU A 46 3.97 -5.54 20.81
C LEU A 46 3.38 -6.90 20.45
N THR A 47 2.09 -7.08 20.72
CA THR A 47 1.34 -8.32 20.48
C THR A 47 0.05 -8.06 19.74
N ASP A 48 -0.40 -9.04 18.96
CA ASP A 48 -1.69 -9.00 18.30
C ASP A 48 -2.81 -9.34 19.29
N ARG A 49 -3.86 -8.52 19.31
CA ARG A 49 -4.98 -8.60 20.24
C ARG A 49 -6.28 -8.36 19.48
N THR A 50 -7.16 -9.36 19.42
CA THR A 50 -8.45 -9.27 18.74
C THR A 50 -9.60 -9.16 19.75
N PHE A 51 -10.75 -8.66 19.29
CA PHE A 51 -11.99 -8.50 20.06
C PHE A 51 -11.81 -7.78 21.41
N GLN A 52 -10.95 -6.77 21.45
CA GLN A 52 -10.75 -5.94 22.63
C GLN A 52 -11.89 -4.94 22.75
N THR A 53 -12.37 -4.66 23.95
CA THR A 53 -13.43 -3.66 24.17
C THR A 53 -12.83 -2.31 24.51
N PHE A 54 -13.38 -1.24 23.95
CA PHE A 54 -13.06 0.13 24.30
C PHE A 54 -14.34 0.93 24.57
N THR A 55 -14.29 1.80 25.58
CA THR A 55 -15.37 2.73 25.92
C THR A 55 -14.82 4.16 25.89
N GLY A 56 -15.46 5.02 25.09
CA GLY A 56 -15.04 6.40 24.89
C GLY A 56 -16.11 7.18 24.13
N ALA A 57 -16.15 8.50 24.29
CA ALA A 57 -17.12 9.39 23.63
C ALA A 57 -18.59 8.90 23.72
N GLY A 58 -18.98 8.27 24.83
CA GLY A 58 -20.36 7.78 25.04
C GLY A 58 -20.70 6.43 24.40
N TYR A 59 -19.74 5.80 23.72
CA TYR A 59 -19.92 4.50 23.06
C TYR A 59 -19.02 3.42 23.64
N THR A 60 -19.46 2.18 23.50
CA THR A 60 -18.66 0.98 23.76
C THR A 60 -18.68 0.10 22.51
N ALA A 61 -17.52 -0.15 21.93
CA ALA A 61 -17.37 -1.01 20.76
C ALA A 61 -16.12 -1.88 20.89
N GLN A 62 -15.97 -2.84 19.97
CA GLN A 62 -14.80 -3.70 19.92
C GLN A 62 -13.79 -3.18 18.90
N HIS A 63 -12.55 -3.63 19.05
CA HIS A 63 -11.49 -3.39 18.08
C HIS A 63 -10.52 -4.58 18.04
N HIS A 64 -9.69 -4.59 17.00
CA HIS A 64 -8.47 -5.38 16.94
C HIS A 64 -7.29 -4.44 16.90
N LEU A 65 -6.21 -4.87 17.55
CA LEU A 65 -4.96 -4.15 17.57
C LEU A 65 -3.83 -5.13 17.25
N TYR A 66 -3.15 -4.91 16.14
CA TYR A 66 -2.02 -5.73 15.70
C TYR A 66 -0.74 -4.91 15.85
N ALA A 67 0.11 -5.36 16.77
CA ALA A 67 1.39 -4.73 17.07
C ALA A 67 2.56 -5.74 17.06
N ALA A 68 2.30 -7.02 16.79
CA ALA A 68 3.37 -8.02 16.72
C ALA A 68 4.25 -7.81 15.49
N GLY A 69 5.57 -7.85 15.69
CA GLY A 69 6.56 -7.69 14.63
C GLY A 69 6.92 -6.24 14.30
N ILE A 70 6.44 -5.27 15.08
CA ILE A 70 6.91 -3.88 15.02
C ILE A 70 8.36 -3.83 15.52
N ASP A 71 9.18 -3.07 14.80
CA ASP A 71 10.50 -2.63 15.25
C ASP A 71 10.36 -1.28 15.98
N PRO A 72 10.46 -1.25 17.32
CA PRO A 72 10.30 -0.02 18.09
C PRO A 72 11.50 0.92 17.99
N PHE A 73 12.58 0.50 17.32
CA PHE A 73 13.76 1.35 17.08
C PHE A 73 13.67 2.14 15.76
N GLN A 74 12.61 1.92 14.98
CA GLN A 74 12.28 2.66 13.78
C GLN A 74 11.01 3.50 14.01
N PRO A 75 10.79 4.59 13.26
CA PRO A 75 9.52 5.30 13.25
C PRO A 75 8.35 4.33 13.01
N VAL A 76 7.44 4.26 13.97
CA VAL A 76 6.26 3.39 13.94
C VAL A 76 5.08 4.18 13.39
N GLY A 77 4.43 3.67 12.33
CA GLY A 77 3.21 4.27 11.80
C GLY A 77 1.93 3.72 12.45
N LEU A 78 0.79 4.30 12.12
CA LEU A 78 -0.52 3.77 12.47
C LEU A 78 -1.37 3.61 11.21
N LEU A 79 -1.87 2.41 10.95
CA LEU A 79 -2.92 2.16 9.97
C LEU A 79 -4.21 1.89 10.73
N VAL A 80 -5.22 2.72 10.51
CA VAL A 80 -6.60 2.46 10.95
C VAL A 80 -7.35 1.88 9.77
N TYR A 81 -8.14 0.82 9.95
CA TYR A 81 -8.94 0.26 8.87
C TYR A 81 -10.36 -0.08 9.34
N ALA A 82 -11.33 0.74 8.97
CA ALA A 82 -12.75 0.50 9.26
C ALA A 82 -13.41 -0.33 8.16
N ASP A 83 -13.99 -1.47 8.53
CA ASP A 83 -14.66 -2.36 7.57
C ASP A 83 -16.04 -1.81 7.14
N GLY A 84 -16.60 -2.38 6.08
CA GLY A 84 -17.91 -2.04 5.55
C GLY A 84 -19.07 -2.70 6.30
N THR A 85 -20.29 -2.52 5.78
CA THR A 85 -21.52 -3.08 6.36
C THR A 85 -21.40 -4.59 6.58
N GLY A 86 -21.77 -5.06 7.78
CA GLY A 86 -21.67 -6.46 8.18
C GLY A 86 -20.30 -6.85 8.74
N GLU A 87 -19.27 -6.01 8.53
CA GLU A 87 -17.96 -6.10 9.18
C GLU A 87 -17.30 -7.49 9.09
N TYR A 88 -17.46 -8.17 7.96
CA TYR A 88 -17.04 -9.56 7.82
C TYR A 88 -15.54 -9.76 8.11
N GLY A 89 -14.68 -8.83 7.68
CA GLY A 89 -13.25 -8.88 7.93
C GLY A 89 -12.92 -8.71 9.41
N PHE A 90 -13.64 -7.83 10.11
CA PHE A 90 -13.54 -7.70 11.57
C PHE A 90 -14.01 -8.97 12.29
N GLU A 91 -15.16 -9.53 11.92
CA GLU A 91 -15.68 -10.73 12.59
C GLU A 91 -14.85 -12.00 12.27
N ASN A 92 -14.08 -11.98 11.19
CA ASN A 92 -13.27 -13.10 10.73
C ASN A 92 -11.81 -12.67 10.49
N PRO A 93 -11.06 -12.30 11.55
CA PRO A 93 -9.76 -11.64 11.42
C PRO A 93 -8.67 -12.50 10.77
N SER A 94 -8.85 -13.82 10.70
CA SER A 94 -7.94 -14.74 10.01
C SER A 94 -8.28 -14.96 8.53
N ALA A 95 -9.44 -14.47 8.05
CA ALA A 95 -9.88 -14.70 6.69
C ALA A 95 -9.06 -13.87 5.69
N SER A 96 -8.62 -14.53 4.62
CA SER A 96 -7.93 -13.89 3.49
C SER A 96 -8.83 -12.96 2.66
N TYR A 97 -10.11 -12.86 3.02
CA TYR A 97 -11.02 -11.87 2.47
C TYR A 97 -10.51 -10.44 2.67
N SER A 98 -9.99 -10.11 3.85
CA SER A 98 -9.58 -8.74 4.20
C SER A 98 -8.33 -8.71 5.10
N LEU A 99 -8.47 -9.04 6.38
CA LEU A 99 -7.40 -8.83 7.37
C LEU A 99 -6.30 -9.90 7.31
N GLY A 100 -6.69 -11.17 7.14
CA GLY A 100 -5.79 -12.32 7.22
C GLY A 100 -5.07 -12.64 5.91
N GLY A 101 -4.12 -13.57 5.98
CA GLY A 101 -3.33 -14.01 4.83
C GLY A 101 -2.11 -13.13 4.52
N VAL A 102 -1.26 -13.60 3.61
CA VAL A 102 0.03 -12.95 3.28
C VAL A 102 -0.12 -11.57 2.63
N ASN A 103 -1.25 -11.35 1.96
CA ASN A 103 -1.63 -10.08 1.33
C ASN A 103 -2.76 -9.37 2.09
N GLY A 104 -3.10 -9.83 3.29
CA GLY A 104 -4.10 -9.20 4.13
C GLY A 104 -3.60 -7.90 4.77
N VAL A 105 -4.53 -7.08 5.24
CA VAL A 105 -4.21 -5.77 5.85
C VAL A 105 -3.22 -5.91 7.02
N VAL A 106 -3.33 -6.99 7.82
CA VAL A 106 -2.41 -7.26 8.94
C VAL A 106 -0.97 -7.44 8.46
N ALA A 107 -0.77 -8.22 7.40
CA ALA A 107 0.57 -8.48 6.87
C ALA A 107 1.19 -7.20 6.26
N VAL A 108 0.38 -6.38 5.61
CA VAL A 108 0.80 -5.10 5.03
C VAL A 108 1.24 -4.11 6.10
N ALA A 109 0.45 -3.96 7.18
CA ALA A 109 0.80 -3.07 8.29
C ALA A 109 2.14 -3.46 8.92
N LYS A 110 2.37 -4.77 9.15
CA LYS A 110 3.63 -5.28 9.69
C LYS A 110 4.82 -4.98 8.78
N ARG A 111 4.68 -5.19 7.46
CA ARG A 111 5.74 -4.89 6.49
C ARG A 111 6.12 -3.40 6.45
N ASN A 112 5.19 -2.51 6.80
CA ASN A 112 5.40 -1.06 6.80
C ASN A 112 5.77 -0.51 8.19
N ASN A 113 6.10 -1.37 9.15
CA ASN A 113 6.35 -1.00 10.55
C ASN A 113 5.22 -0.15 11.15
N MET A 114 3.97 -0.62 11.02
CA MET A 114 2.79 0.09 11.51
C MET A 114 2.02 -0.74 12.53
N VAL A 115 1.54 -0.08 13.60
CA VAL A 115 0.42 -0.60 14.38
C VAL A 115 -0.81 -0.61 13.48
N LEU A 116 -1.57 -1.70 13.47
CA LEU A 116 -2.88 -1.75 12.79
C LEU A 116 -4.00 -1.73 13.84
N LEU A 117 -4.89 -0.75 13.71
CA LEU A 117 -6.14 -0.65 14.45
C LEU A 117 -7.31 -0.98 13.52
N VAL A 118 -8.10 -1.99 13.85
CA VAL A 118 -9.33 -2.33 13.13
C VAL A 118 -10.52 -2.17 14.09
N PRO A 119 -11.25 -1.05 14.04
CA PRO A 119 -12.41 -0.84 14.91
C PRO A 119 -13.65 -1.55 14.35
N SER A 120 -14.59 -1.87 15.23
CA SER A 120 -15.97 -2.16 14.83
C SER A 120 -16.90 -0.99 15.16
N SER A 121 -17.96 -0.85 14.37
CA SER A 121 -18.97 0.17 14.50
C SER A 121 -19.72 0.01 15.82
N PRO A 122 -19.93 1.10 16.58
CA PRO A 122 -20.87 1.08 17.70
C PRO A 122 -22.30 0.71 17.28
N ASN A 123 -22.69 0.91 16.01
CA ASN A 123 -23.99 0.48 15.51
C ASN A 123 -24.02 -1.02 15.18
N ARG A 124 -24.28 -1.83 16.21
CA ARG A 124 -24.37 -3.29 16.07
C ARG A 124 -25.63 -3.80 15.36
N ALA A 125 -26.65 -2.96 15.18
CA ALA A 125 -27.90 -3.38 14.53
C ALA A 125 -27.71 -3.56 13.00
N CYS A 126 -26.90 -2.71 12.37
CA CYS A 126 -26.54 -2.85 10.97
C CYS A 126 -25.07 -3.24 10.73
N GLN A 127 -24.21 -3.16 11.77
CA GLN A 127 -22.75 -3.25 11.64
C GLN A 127 -22.24 -2.31 10.54
N CYS A 128 -22.65 -1.04 10.62
CA CYS A 128 -22.42 -0.02 9.60
C CYS A 128 -22.09 1.31 10.26
N TRP A 129 -21.42 2.21 9.55
CA TRP A 129 -20.87 3.44 10.13
C TRP A 129 -21.65 4.70 9.78
N GLU A 130 -22.46 4.67 8.72
CA GLU A 130 -23.10 5.82 8.11
C GLU A 130 -24.54 6.07 8.61
N ARG A 131 -25.08 5.19 9.45
CA ARG A 131 -26.46 5.24 9.98
C ARG A 131 -26.50 5.25 11.49
N GLY A 132 -27.47 5.92 12.08
CA GLY A 132 -27.56 6.10 13.53
C GLY A 132 -26.91 7.42 13.92
N ASP A 133 -25.76 7.35 14.60
CA ASP A 133 -24.97 8.53 14.98
C ASP A 133 -23.54 8.48 14.39
N PRO A 134 -23.40 8.69 13.07
CA PRO A 134 -22.10 8.61 12.40
C PRO A 134 -21.08 9.61 12.96
N THR A 135 -21.54 10.76 13.46
CA THR A 135 -20.69 11.77 14.10
C THR A 135 -20.15 11.25 15.43
N GLY A 136 -21.02 10.71 16.31
CA GLY A 136 -20.59 10.12 17.56
C GLY A 136 -19.70 8.88 17.38
N TYR A 137 -19.90 8.10 16.31
CA TYR A 137 -19.01 6.98 15.99
C TYR A 137 -17.62 7.44 15.55
N ALA A 138 -17.54 8.54 14.81
CA ALA A 138 -16.27 9.18 14.48
C ALA A 138 -15.56 9.71 15.75
N ASP A 139 -16.29 10.36 16.65
CA ASP A 139 -15.75 10.84 17.93
C ASP A 139 -15.26 9.68 18.81
N HIS A 140 -15.98 8.54 18.82
CA HIS A 140 -15.55 7.31 19.50
C HIS A 140 -14.26 6.74 18.91
N LEU A 141 -14.17 6.69 17.57
CA LEU A 141 -12.96 6.19 16.90
C LEU A 141 -11.77 7.13 17.12
N ALA A 142 -11.97 8.44 17.11
CA ALA A 142 -10.92 9.40 17.45
C ALA A 142 -10.40 9.18 18.89
N ALA A 143 -11.30 8.99 19.86
CA ALA A 143 -10.90 8.66 21.24
C ALA A 143 -10.15 7.32 21.35
N LEU A 144 -10.50 6.33 20.52
CA LEU A 144 -9.78 5.06 20.45
C LEU A 144 -8.38 5.26 19.87
N ILE A 145 -8.23 6.04 18.79
CA ILE A 145 -6.93 6.38 18.18
C ILE A 145 -6.05 7.10 19.19
N ASP A 146 -6.57 8.09 19.92
CA ASP A 146 -5.83 8.77 20.99
C ASP A 146 -5.35 7.79 22.09
N SER A 147 -6.16 6.79 22.43
CA SER A 147 -5.74 5.74 23.37
C SER A 147 -4.59 4.87 22.82
N VAL A 148 -4.54 4.68 21.51
CA VAL A 148 -3.44 3.98 20.83
C VAL A 148 -2.20 4.86 20.81
N TYR A 149 -2.33 6.17 20.57
CA TYR A 149 -1.23 7.13 20.66
C TYR A 149 -0.61 7.21 22.06
N GLY A 150 -1.41 7.06 23.12
CA GLY A 150 -0.88 6.95 24.48
C GLY A 150 -0.17 5.62 24.78
N GLN A 151 -0.51 4.56 24.05
CA GLN A 151 0.11 3.24 24.21
C GLN A 151 1.39 3.10 23.39
N TYR A 152 1.42 3.58 22.15
CA TYR A 152 2.54 3.40 21.23
C TYR A 152 3.08 4.75 20.79
N ASP A 153 4.40 4.86 20.68
CA ASP A 153 5.05 6.06 20.16
C ASP A 153 4.93 6.11 18.62
N ILE A 154 3.79 6.60 18.15
CA ILE A 154 3.43 6.67 16.74
C ILE A 154 3.98 7.96 16.14
N ASP A 155 4.64 7.85 14.99
CA ASP A 155 4.97 9.00 14.16
C ASP A 155 3.71 9.49 13.43
N ARG A 156 3.22 10.69 13.78
CA ARG A 156 1.99 11.27 13.22
C ARG A 156 2.11 11.68 11.75
N ASP A 157 3.32 11.68 11.19
CA ASP A 157 3.54 11.81 9.74
C ASP A 157 3.32 10.48 8.99
N ARG A 158 3.09 9.39 9.72
CA ARG A 158 2.91 8.02 9.21
C ARG A 158 1.55 7.43 9.64
N VAL A 159 0.52 8.27 9.76
CA VAL A 159 -0.85 7.85 10.12
C VAL A 159 -1.70 7.74 8.87
N TRP A 160 -2.34 6.60 8.69
CA TRP A 160 -3.22 6.32 7.55
C TRP A 160 -4.60 5.88 8.03
N LEU A 161 -5.63 6.61 7.62
CA LEU A 161 -7.03 6.29 7.87
C LEU A 161 -7.63 5.55 6.67
N GLY A 162 -7.79 4.25 6.81
CA GLY A 162 -8.34 3.35 5.82
C GLY A 162 -9.82 3.04 6.08
N GLY A 163 -10.58 2.76 5.02
CA GLY A 163 -11.93 2.24 5.17
C GLY A 163 -12.51 1.63 3.91
N TYR A 164 -13.41 0.65 4.07
CA TYR A 164 -14.15 0.04 2.98
C TYR A 164 -15.65 0.34 3.08
N SER A 165 -16.30 0.65 1.95
CA SER A 165 -17.75 0.83 1.86
C SER A 165 -18.26 1.86 2.89
N THR A 166 -19.05 1.45 3.88
CA THR A 166 -19.53 2.36 4.94
C THR A 166 -18.41 2.86 5.85
N GLY A 167 -17.34 2.08 6.04
CA GLY A 167 -16.09 2.55 6.65
C GLY A 167 -15.35 3.59 5.79
N ALA A 168 -15.44 3.50 4.46
CA ALA A 168 -14.94 4.57 3.58
C ALA A 168 -15.73 5.87 3.78
N GLN A 169 -17.06 5.75 3.91
CA GLN A 169 -17.93 6.89 4.23
C GLN A 169 -17.59 7.49 5.61
N LEU A 170 -17.35 6.67 6.63
CA LEU A 170 -16.88 7.14 7.95
C LEU A 170 -15.63 8.01 7.81
N THR A 171 -14.61 7.47 7.14
CA THR A 171 -13.28 8.07 7.04
C THR A 171 -13.34 9.46 6.42
N THR A 172 -13.91 9.60 5.22
CA THR A 172 -13.86 10.90 4.50
C THR A 172 -14.98 11.84 4.89
N ARG A 173 -16.11 11.34 5.39
CA ARG A 173 -17.28 12.19 5.61
C ARG A 173 -17.44 12.68 7.03
N PHE A 174 -16.89 11.95 8.00
CA PHE A 174 -17.11 12.20 9.41
C PHE A 174 -15.79 12.29 10.18
N LEU A 175 -14.93 11.27 10.11
CA LEU A 175 -13.70 11.21 10.92
C LEU A 175 -12.69 12.26 10.49
N PHE A 176 -12.18 12.20 9.26
CA PHE A 176 -11.16 13.14 8.80
C PHE A 176 -11.58 14.62 8.89
N PRO A 177 -12.79 15.05 8.46
CA PRO A 177 -13.15 16.48 8.52
C PRO A 177 -13.33 17.02 9.95
N ARG A 178 -13.54 16.15 10.95
CA ARG A 178 -13.69 16.54 12.37
C ARG A 178 -12.41 16.38 13.17
N HIS A 179 -11.59 15.40 12.80
CA HIS A 179 -10.46 14.92 13.59
C HIS A 179 -9.16 14.90 12.78
N SER A 180 -9.03 15.83 11.85
CA SER A 180 -7.83 15.95 11.01
C SER A 180 -6.56 16.23 11.81
N GLU A 181 -6.70 16.77 13.03
CA GLU A 181 -5.64 16.94 14.00
C GLU A 181 -5.02 15.62 14.46
N LEU A 182 -5.64 14.47 14.21
CA LEU A 182 -5.00 13.17 14.49
C LEU A 182 -3.75 12.94 13.62
N LEU A 183 -3.61 13.66 12.51
CA LEU A 183 -2.55 13.52 11.52
C LEU A 183 -1.69 14.79 11.44
N THR A 184 -0.40 14.61 11.18
CA THR A 184 0.49 15.68 10.70
C THR A 184 1.01 15.41 9.29
N GLY A 185 0.91 14.15 8.85
CA GLY A 185 1.14 13.63 7.51
C GLY A 185 0.47 12.27 7.30
N GLY A 186 0.86 11.54 6.26
CA GLY A 186 0.22 10.26 5.88
C GLY A 186 -1.05 10.50 5.06
N GLY A 187 -2.19 9.99 5.49
CA GLY A 187 -3.48 10.39 4.90
C GLY A 187 -4.60 9.35 4.91
N THR A 188 -5.37 9.24 3.82
CA THR A 188 -6.55 8.36 3.77
C THR A 188 -6.50 7.38 2.61
N ILE A 189 -7.00 6.16 2.84
CA ILE A 189 -7.13 5.11 1.80
C ILE A 189 -8.54 4.53 1.85
N VAL A 190 -9.42 4.98 0.97
CA VAL A 190 -10.82 4.55 0.99
C VAL A 190 -11.15 3.68 -0.22
N ILE A 191 -11.84 2.58 0.05
CA ILE A 191 -12.16 1.54 -0.94
C ILE A 191 -13.68 1.44 -1.08
N GLY A 192 -14.21 1.49 -2.30
CA GLY A 192 -15.64 1.32 -2.59
C GLY A 192 -16.51 2.42 -1.98
N GLY A 193 -16.13 3.70 -2.14
CA GLY A 193 -16.89 4.83 -1.58
C GLY A 193 -16.02 5.98 -1.10
N GLY A 194 -16.52 6.75 -0.12
CA GLY A 194 -15.82 7.88 0.48
C GLY A 194 -16.26 9.23 -0.09
N GLY A 195 -17.51 9.62 0.14
CA GLY A 195 -18.03 10.90 -0.35
C GLY A 195 -17.45 12.14 0.34
N ALA A 196 -17.94 13.32 -0.07
CA ALA A 196 -17.58 14.60 0.55
C ALA A 196 -18.08 14.69 2.01
N PRO A 197 -17.45 15.51 2.88
CA PRO A 197 -17.88 15.75 4.26
C PRO A 197 -19.39 15.94 4.43
N ALA A 198 -19.95 15.25 5.42
CA ALA A 198 -21.35 15.37 5.84
C ALA A 198 -21.51 16.22 7.12
N VAL A 199 -20.38 16.65 7.67
CA VAL A 199 -20.26 17.48 8.87
C VAL A 199 -19.52 18.75 8.49
N ALA A 200 -19.62 19.78 9.34
CA ALA A 200 -18.77 20.94 9.21
C ALA A 200 -17.31 20.47 9.31
N ALA A 201 -16.52 20.78 8.28
CA ALA A 201 -15.09 20.55 8.29
C ALA A 201 -14.41 21.79 8.89
N ASP A 202 -13.49 21.58 9.81
CA ASP A 202 -12.66 22.66 10.31
C ASP A 202 -11.78 23.22 9.18
N ALA A 203 -11.33 24.47 9.36
CA ALA A 203 -10.38 25.06 8.43
C ALA A 203 -9.05 24.28 8.51
N PHE A 204 -8.80 23.43 7.51
CA PHE A 204 -7.57 22.64 7.47
C PHE A 204 -6.33 23.55 7.33
N PRO A 205 -5.30 23.36 8.17
CA PRO A 205 -4.07 24.13 8.06
C PRO A 205 -3.33 23.79 6.77
N ALA A 206 -2.61 24.77 6.21
CA ALA A 206 -1.89 24.59 4.96
C ALA A 206 -0.84 23.46 5.02
N SER A 207 -0.21 23.26 6.18
CA SER A 207 0.73 22.16 6.41
C SER A 207 0.07 20.79 6.25
N LEU A 208 -1.12 20.60 6.83
CA LEU A 208 -1.85 19.34 6.71
C LEU A 208 -2.18 19.03 5.25
N LYS A 209 -2.66 20.03 4.49
CA LYS A 209 -2.98 19.86 3.06
C LYS A 209 -1.77 19.46 2.22
N ALA A 210 -0.58 19.94 2.60
CA ALA A 210 0.67 19.63 1.90
C ALA A 210 1.24 18.26 2.27
N ASN A 211 0.94 17.76 3.48
CA ASN A 211 1.53 16.55 4.03
C ASN A 211 0.61 15.32 4.00
N VAL A 212 -0.70 15.53 3.79
CA VAL A 212 -1.70 14.46 3.74
C VAL A 212 -2.09 14.17 2.29
N HIS A 213 -1.99 12.89 1.94
CA HIS A 213 -2.44 12.35 0.65
C HIS A 213 -3.72 11.53 0.81
N MET A 214 -4.72 11.81 -0.03
CA MET A 214 -6.02 11.13 0.04
C MET A 214 -6.23 10.26 -1.21
N HIS A 215 -6.45 8.97 -1.01
CA HIS A 215 -6.62 7.99 -2.09
C HIS A 215 -8.00 7.33 -2.09
N TRP A 216 -8.58 7.20 -3.27
CA TRP A 216 -9.84 6.49 -3.53
C TRP A 216 -9.64 5.30 -4.48
N ASP A 217 -9.98 4.08 -4.07
CA ASP A 217 -10.10 2.93 -4.98
C ASP A 217 -11.57 2.51 -5.06
N THR A 218 -12.25 2.80 -6.17
CA THR A 218 -13.65 2.42 -6.36
C THR A 218 -13.87 1.92 -7.77
N GLY A 219 -14.37 0.69 -7.93
CA GLY A 219 -14.53 0.05 -9.23
C GLY A 219 -15.51 0.78 -10.15
N GLU A 220 -15.28 0.72 -11.47
CA GLU A 220 -16.13 1.42 -12.45
C GLU A 220 -17.59 0.92 -12.46
N LEU A 221 -17.83 -0.32 -12.05
CA LEU A 221 -19.16 -0.92 -11.96
C LEU A 221 -19.80 -0.73 -10.58
N ASP A 222 -19.12 -0.09 -9.63
CA ASP A 222 -19.65 0.26 -8.31
C ASP A 222 -20.56 1.51 -8.40
N THR A 223 -21.53 1.41 -9.30
CA THR A 223 -22.44 2.48 -9.73
C THR A 223 -23.90 2.11 -9.50
N ASP A 224 -24.17 0.93 -8.93
CA ASP A 224 -25.49 0.33 -8.97
C ASP A 224 -26.46 0.97 -7.97
N THR A 225 -27.51 1.57 -8.53
CA THR A 225 -28.74 1.97 -7.83
C THR A 225 -29.77 0.84 -7.75
N ASN A 226 -29.38 -0.40 -8.10
CA ASN A 226 -30.30 -1.55 -8.33
C ASN A 226 -30.27 -2.63 -7.23
N GLY A 227 -29.85 -2.28 -6.00
CA GLY A 227 -30.23 -3.01 -4.79
C GLY A 227 -29.76 -4.47 -4.67
N SER A 228 -28.71 -4.88 -5.39
CA SER A 228 -28.20 -6.25 -5.35
C SER A 228 -27.10 -6.46 -4.29
N ALA A 229 -26.46 -5.37 -3.83
CA ALA A 229 -25.56 -5.38 -2.67
C ALA A 229 -26.27 -4.79 -1.43
N PRO A 230 -26.05 -5.33 -0.21
CA PRO A 230 -26.52 -4.71 1.02
C PRO A 230 -25.94 -3.28 1.14
N GLY A 231 -26.73 -2.27 0.76
CA GLY A 231 -26.30 -0.87 0.76
C GLY A 231 -26.90 -0.03 -0.37
N GLY A 232 -27.03 -0.56 -1.59
CA GLY A 232 -27.63 0.15 -2.73
C GLY A 232 -27.04 1.54 -3.03
N LEU A 233 -25.78 1.78 -2.63
CA LEU A 233 -25.10 3.06 -2.79
C LEU A 233 -24.32 3.04 -4.11
N ASN A 234 -24.57 4.06 -4.94
CA ASN A 234 -23.69 4.39 -6.06
C ASN A 234 -22.38 4.96 -5.49
N SER A 235 -21.47 4.05 -5.11
CA SER A 235 -20.24 4.36 -4.39
C SER A 235 -19.19 5.06 -5.26
N LEU A 236 -19.34 5.04 -6.59
CA LEU A 236 -18.46 5.77 -7.50
C LEU A 236 -18.96 7.19 -7.79
N ASN A 237 -20.17 7.32 -8.34
CA ASN A 237 -20.69 8.55 -8.93
C ASN A 237 -21.84 9.18 -8.13
N GLY A 238 -22.37 8.50 -7.11
CA GLY A 238 -23.49 9.01 -6.32
C GLY A 238 -23.12 10.24 -5.49
N PRO A 239 -24.09 10.87 -4.81
CA PRO A 239 -23.83 12.00 -3.92
C PRO A 239 -22.91 11.64 -2.74
N TYR A 240 -22.74 10.36 -2.45
CA TYR A 240 -21.82 9.81 -1.45
C TYR A 240 -20.64 9.06 -2.10
N GLY A 241 -20.47 9.23 -3.42
CA GLY A 241 -19.50 8.49 -4.20
C GLY A 241 -18.09 9.04 -4.10
N ALA A 242 -17.13 8.19 -4.41
CA ALA A 242 -15.69 8.46 -4.39
C ALA A 242 -15.33 9.74 -5.16
N LYS A 243 -15.88 9.92 -6.37
CA LYS A 243 -15.56 11.10 -7.21
C LYS A 243 -16.01 12.41 -6.56
N VAL A 244 -17.12 12.40 -5.83
CA VAL A 244 -17.62 13.59 -5.12
C VAL A 244 -16.72 13.91 -3.93
N GLY A 245 -16.27 12.90 -3.20
CA GLY A 245 -15.32 13.09 -2.10
C GLY A 245 -13.97 13.61 -2.58
N GLU A 246 -13.38 12.93 -3.56
CA GLU A 246 -12.10 13.32 -4.15
C GLU A 246 -12.13 14.77 -4.63
N ALA A 247 -13.12 15.13 -5.46
CA ALA A 247 -13.26 16.49 -5.97
C ALA A 247 -13.35 17.52 -4.85
N TRP A 248 -14.13 17.25 -3.80
CA TRP A 248 -14.30 18.19 -2.68
C TRP A 248 -12.99 18.47 -1.94
N TYR A 249 -12.16 17.45 -1.72
CA TYR A 249 -10.87 17.57 -1.04
C TYR A 249 -9.80 18.18 -1.96
N ALA A 250 -9.76 17.79 -3.23
CA ALA A 250 -8.88 18.38 -4.24
C ALA A 250 -9.13 19.89 -4.39
N ASP A 251 -10.40 20.31 -4.46
CA ASP A 251 -10.81 21.72 -4.54
C ASP A 251 -10.38 22.54 -3.30
N ARG A 252 -10.04 21.87 -2.20
CA ARG A 252 -9.54 22.48 -0.96
C ARG A 252 -8.02 22.44 -0.81
N GLY A 253 -7.32 21.91 -1.81
CA GLY A 253 -5.87 21.90 -1.91
C GLY A 253 -5.19 20.67 -1.30
N PHE A 254 -5.94 19.60 -1.01
CA PHE A 254 -5.32 18.32 -0.66
C PHE A 254 -4.72 17.64 -1.88
N GLN A 255 -3.65 16.88 -1.66
CA GLN A 255 -3.15 15.95 -2.65
C GLN A 255 -4.10 14.75 -2.73
N THR A 256 -4.61 14.45 -3.92
CA THR A 256 -5.52 13.34 -4.14
C THR A 256 -5.04 12.41 -5.24
N SER A 257 -5.51 11.17 -5.21
CA SER A 257 -5.38 10.21 -6.30
C SER A 257 -6.52 9.22 -6.26
N HIS A 258 -6.75 8.51 -7.36
CA HIS A 258 -7.75 7.46 -7.42
C HIS A 258 -7.33 6.30 -8.31
N GLU A 259 -7.96 5.16 -8.08
CA GLU A 259 -8.05 4.04 -9.00
C GLU A 259 -9.51 3.66 -9.22
N HIS A 260 -9.91 3.59 -10.49
CA HIS A 260 -11.23 3.13 -10.91
C HIS A 260 -11.06 1.92 -11.81
N PRO A 261 -10.83 0.72 -11.23
CA PRO A 261 -10.53 -0.45 -12.04
C PRO A 261 -11.75 -0.86 -12.88
N ALA A 262 -11.51 -1.05 -14.18
CA ALA A 262 -12.52 -1.45 -15.15
C ALA A 262 -13.06 -2.84 -14.86
N GLY A 263 -14.37 -3.02 -15.03
CA GLY A 263 -15.04 -4.31 -14.79
C GLY A 263 -15.17 -4.72 -13.31
N VAL A 264 -14.75 -3.86 -12.38
CA VAL A 264 -14.82 -4.13 -10.94
C VAL A 264 -16.04 -3.45 -10.32
N GLY A 265 -16.80 -4.18 -9.50
CA GLY A 265 -17.92 -3.66 -8.72
C GLY A 265 -17.54 -3.43 -7.25
N HIS A 266 -18.54 -3.40 -6.37
CA HIS A 266 -18.35 -3.11 -4.95
C HIS A 266 -17.50 -4.17 -4.21
N ALA A 267 -17.60 -5.44 -4.60
CA ALA A 267 -16.90 -6.53 -3.91
C ALA A 267 -15.40 -6.56 -4.22
N ARG A 268 -14.56 -6.45 -3.18
CA ARG A 268 -13.07 -6.38 -3.29
C ARG A 268 -12.34 -7.51 -2.56
N ASN A 269 -12.94 -8.69 -2.53
CA ASN A 269 -12.47 -9.85 -1.78
C ASN A 269 -10.97 -10.13 -2.05
N GLY A 270 -10.17 -10.16 -0.99
CA GLY A 270 -8.74 -10.49 -1.05
C GLY A 270 -7.84 -9.40 -1.62
N GLN A 271 -8.37 -8.21 -1.92
CA GLN A 271 -7.60 -7.13 -2.56
C GLN A 271 -7.21 -6.01 -1.59
N PHE A 272 -7.85 -5.91 -0.42
CA PHE A 272 -7.72 -4.77 0.50
C PHE A 272 -6.27 -4.47 0.89
N GLY A 273 -5.51 -5.47 1.33
CA GLY A 273 -4.10 -5.27 1.69
C GLY A 273 -3.26 -4.86 0.49
N THR A 274 -3.42 -5.50 -0.68
CA THR A 274 -2.70 -5.14 -1.92
C THR A 274 -2.95 -3.69 -2.33
N ILE A 275 -4.20 -3.22 -2.25
CA ILE A 275 -4.57 -1.83 -2.56
C ILE A 275 -3.87 -0.88 -1.58
N ILE A 276 -3.99 -1.16 -0.27
CA ILE A 276 -3.35 -0.34 0.77
C ILE A 276 -1.84 -0.28 0.57
N GLU A 277 -1.18 -1.43 0.35
CA GLU A 277 0.26 -1.50 0.12
C GLU A 277 0.69 -0.70 -1.12
N GLY A 278 -0.06 -0.79 -2.21
CA GLY A 278 0.20 -0.01 -3.43
C GLY A 278 0.12 1.50 -3.20
N VAL A 279 -0.74 1.96 -2.31
CA VAL A 279 -0.85 3.38 -1.94
C VAL A 279 0.28 3.78 -0.99
N LEU A 280 0.55 2.99 0.05
CA LEU A 280 1.65 3.25 0.99
C LEU A 280 2.99 3.34 0.26
N ASN A 281 3.27 2.43 -0.68
CA ASN A 281 4.52 2.45 -1.46
C ASN A 281 4.69 3.72 -2.32
N ARG A 282 3.59 4.35 -2.74
CA ARG A 282 3.62 5.57 -3.56
C ARG A 282 3.65 6.86 -2.75
N HIS A 283 3.01 6.85 -1.58
CA HIS A 283 2.64 8.09 -0.89
C HIS A 283 3.06 8.16 0.58
N ALA A 284 3.45 7.04 1.21
CA ALA A 284 3.93 7.08 2.58
C ALA A 284 5.33 7.70 2.65
N THR A 285 5.55 8.53 3.67
CA THR A 285 6.87 9.06 4.01
C THR A 285 7.85 7.89 4.21
N PRO A 286 8.94 7.79 3.44
CA PRO A 286 9.93 6.73 3.65
C PRO A 286 10.54 6.82 5.04
N ILE A 287 10.82 5.68 5.68
CA ILE A 287 11.59 5.70 6.93
C ILE A 287 13.03 6.11 6.59
N ALA A 288 13.51 7.21 7.16
CA ALA A 288 14.86 7.71 6.89
C ALA A 288 15.91 6.67 7.31
N GLY A 289 16.74 6.20 6.38
CA GLY A 289 17.71 5.13 6.61
C GLY A 289 17.21 3.73 6.21
N SER A 290 15.92 3.57 5.90
CA SER A 290 15.46 2.49 5.03
C SER A 290 15.40 3.02 3.60
N GLU A 291 16.50 2.88 2.86
CA GLU A 291 16.34 2.74 1.41
C GLU A 291 15.30 1.62 1.22
N PRO A 292 14.20 1.82 0.46
CA PRO A 292 13.27 0.74 0.24
C PRO A 292 14.06 -0.33 -0.50
N ALA A 293 14.50 -1.36 0.23
CA ALA A 293 14.80 -2.62 -0.40
C ALA A 293 13.52 -2.95 -1.15
N ALA A 294 13.57 -2.90 -2.49
CA ALA A 294 12.49 -3.36 -3.30
C ALA A 294 12.08 -4.70 -2.72
N SER A 295 10.86 -4.80 -2.18
CA SER A 295 10.35 -6.07 -1.69
C SER A 295 10.56 -7.06 -2.84
N PRO A 296 11.41 -8.09 -2.67
CA PRO A 296 11.81 -8.92 -3.78
C PRO A 296 10.55 -9.48 -4.43
N GLN A 297 10.45 -9.32 -5.75
CA GLN A 297 9.27 -9.78 -6.46
C GLN A 297 9.12 -11.29 -6.20
N PRO A 298 7.91 -11.83 -6.02
CA PRO A 298 7.71 -13.27 -5.88
C PRO A 298 8.47 -14.02 -6.98
N TRP A 299 9.35 -14.95 -6.58
CA TRP A 299 10.20 -15.73 -7.49
C TRP A 299 11.27 -14.96 -8.25
N GLU A 300 11.56 -13.71 -7.89
CA GLU A 300 12.77 -13.03 -8.30
C GLU A 300 13.99 -13.87 -7.88
N HIS A 301 14.93 -14.06 -8.80
CA HIS A 301 16.02 -14.99 -8.58
C HIS A 301 17.28 -14.63 -9.35
N THR A 302 18.41 -15.03 -8.78
CA THR A 302 19.73 -14.95 -9.41
C THR A 302 20.26 -16.35 -9.68
N VAL A 303 20.95 -16.53 -10.81
CA VAL A 303 21.58 -17.80 -11.19
C VAL A 303 23.09 -17.65 -11.18
N THR A 304 23.76 -18.39 -10.29
CA THR A 304 25.22 -18.42 -10.20
C THR A 304 25.70 -19.80 -10.62
N THR A 305 26.64 -19.85 -11.57
CA THR A 305 27.17 -21.12 -12.08
C THR A 305 28.58 -21.38 -11.59
N SER A 306 28.92 -22.65 -11.46
CA SER A 306 30.28 -23.12 -11.25
C SER A 306 30.68 -24.05 -12.40
N ARG A 307 31.91 -24.57 -12.34
CA ARG A 307 32.42 -25.52 -13.33
C ARG A 307 31.57 -26.78 -13.45
N ILE A 308 30.96 -27.24 -12.36
CA ILE A 308 30.22 -28.51 -12.29
C ILE A 308 28.87 -28.37 -11.57
N GLY A 309 28.35 -27.14 -11.47
CA GLY A 309 27.20 -26.86 -10.64
C GLY A 309 26.49 -25.53 -10.94
N VAL A 310 25.38 -25.33 -10.24
CA VAL A 310 24.56 -24.12 -10.28
C VAL A 310 23.90 -23.89 -8.93
N THR A 311 23.75 -22.62 -8.55
CA THR A 311 22.91 -22.16 -7.44
C THR A 311 21.90 -21.17 -7.98
N VAL A 312 20.62 -21.44 -7.75
CA VAL A 312 19.53 -20.49 -7.98
C VAL A 312 19.07 -19.98 -6.63
N SER A 313 19.35 -18.72 -6.33
CA SER A 313 18.86 -18.04 -5.13
C SER A 313 17.58 -17.33 -5.49
N ALA A 314 16.46 -17.76 -4.93
CA ALA A 314 15.14 -17.24 -5.27
C ALA A 314 14.38 -16.78 -4.03
N TYR A 315 13.63 -15.68 -4.14
CA TYR A 315 12.70 -15.27 -3.10
C TYR A 315 11.47 -16.20 -3.09
N VAL A 316 11.30 -16.96 -2.02
CA VAL A 316 10.19 -17.92 -1.87
C VAL A 316 9.07 -17.27 -1.05
N PRO A 317 7.86 -17.10 -1.62
CA PRO A 317 6.75 -16.49 -0.89
C PRO A 317 6.36 -17.27 0.37
N PRO A 318 5.92 -16.59 1.45
CA PRO A 318 5.42 -17.24 2.66
C PRO A 318 4.28 -18.23 2.37
N ASN A 319 4.19 -19.31 3.15
CA ASN A 319 3.23 -20.41 2.99
C ASN A 319 3.44 -21.30 1.75
N THR A 320 4.57 -21.15 1.05
CA THR A 320 5.00 -22.12 0.05
C THR A 320 5.37 -23.43 0.73
N SER A 321 4.52 -24.45 0.57
CA SER A 321 4.71 -25.76 1.20
C SER A 321 5.97 -26.50 0.72
N ARG A 322 6.39 -26.23 -0.52
CA ARG A 322 7.54 -26.86 -1.17
C ARG A 322 8.03 -26.06 -2.36
N THR A 323 9.34 -25.80 -2.42
CA THR A 323 10.01 -25.30 -3.63
C THR A 323 11.00 -26.34 -4.14
N THR A 324 11.06 -26.53 -5.46
CA THR A 324 11.93 -27.50 -6.13
C THR A 324 12.69 -26.85 -7.28
N LEU A 325 14.01 -26.95 -7.28
CA LEU A 325 14.84 -26.65 -8.46
C LEU A 325 14.99 -27.93 -9.30
N ARG A 326 14.72 -27.82 -10.59
CA ARG A 326 15.01 -28.86 -11.58
C ARG A 326 15.96 -28.32 -12.64
N VAL A 327 16.94 -29.13 -13.00
CA VAL A 327 17.89 -28.83 -14.07
C VAL A 327 17.94 -29.98 -15.07
N SER A 328 17.97 -29.66 -16.35
CA SER A 328 17.96 -30.62 -17.45
C SER A 328 18.94 -30.22 -18.56
N ALA A 329 19.60 -31.20 -19.18
CA ALA A 329 20.47 -30.97 -20.34
C ALA A 329 19.69 -30.79 -21.66
N SER A 330 18.38 -31.04 -21.62
CA SER A 330 17.44 -30.88 -22.74
C SER A 330 16.23 -30.05 -22.29
N PRO A 331 15.48 -29.41 -23.21
CA PRO A 331 14.23 -28.73 -22.87
C PRO A 331 13.27 -29.65 -22.09
N PHE A 332 12.51 -29.07 -21.16
CA PHE A 332 11.53 -29.82 -20.37
C PHE A 332 10.41 -30.35 -21.29
N GLY A 333 10.11 -31.65 -21.21
CA GLY A 333 9.09 -32.32 -22.03
C GLY A 333 9.55 -33.57 -22.80
N SER A 334 10.87 -33.83 -22.90
CA SER A 334 11.40 -34.93 -23.72
C SER A 334 12.06 -36.11 -22.99
N GLN A 335 12.13 -36.11 -21.63
CA GLN A 335 12.84 -37.08 -20.75
C GLN A 335 14.36 -37.31 -21.08
N THR A 336 15.29 -37.79 -20.23
CA THR A 336 15.42 -38.14 -18.79
C THR A 336 16.74 -37.54 -18.26
N GLY A 337 16.76 -37.01 -17.03
CA GLY A 337 17.98 -36.54 -16.36
C GLY A 337 17.74 -35.25 -15.58
N PHE A 338 17.43 -35.38 -14.30
CA PHE A 338 17.09 -34.24 -13.45
C PHE A 338 17.86 -34.30 -12.14
N TYR A 339 18.40 -33.17 -11.74
CA TYR A 339 18.84 -32.96 -10.36
C TYR A 339 17.75 -32.20 -9.63
N THR A 340 17.32 -32.72 -8.48
CA THR A 340 16.20 -32.18 -7.70
C THR A 340 16.72 -31.75 -6.34
N TYR A 341 16.43 -30.53 -5.94
CA TYR A 341 16.74 -30.01 -4.61
C TYR A 341 15.48 -29.41 -3.99
N ARG A 342 15.26 -29.65 -2.68
CA ARG A 342 14.07 -29.23 -1.94
C ARG A 342 14.47 -28.41 -0.72
N THR A 343 13.73 -27.33 -0.48
CA THR A 343 13.86 -26.51 0.74
C THR A 343 12.48 -26.09 1.26
N THR A 344 12.42 -25.76 2.56
CA THR A 344 11.26 -25.16 3.24
C THR A 344 11.80 -24.00 4.09
N SER A 345 11.58 -22.75 3.67
CA SER A 345 11.87 -21.55 4.49
C SER A 345 11.20 -20.30 3.91
N ASN A 346 10.99 -19.29 4.76
CA ASN A 346 10.29 -18.02 4.48
C ASN A 346 11.25 -16.86 4.10
N ASP A 347 12.19 -17.07 3.18
CA ASP A 347 13.17 -16.05 2.76
C ASP A 347 13.77 -16.35 1.36
N VAL A 348 14.83 -15.64 0.94
CA VAL A 348 15.67 -16.01 -0.21
C VAL A 348 16.33 -17.36 0.04
N VAL A 349 16.01 -18.35 -0.79
CA VAL A 349 16.50 -19.72 -0.63
C VAL A 349 17.50 -20.09 -1.72
N PRO A 350 18.74 -20.48 -1.37
CA PRO A 350 19.67 -21.07 -2.33
C PRO A 350 19.30 -22.52 -2.63
N LEU A 351 19.03 -22.81 -3.90
CA LEU A 351 18.79 -24.15 -4.43
C LEU A 351 19.99 -24.54 -5.30
N SER A 352 20.75 -25.57 -4.89
CA SER A 352 22.07 -25.83 -5.50
C SER A 352 22.24 -27.27 -5.99
N ILE A 353 22.97 -27.40 -7.10
CA ILE A 353 23.57 -28.65 -7.61
C ILE A 353 25.08 -28.40 -7.63
N ASN A 354 25.82 -29.08 -6.76
CA ASN A 354 27.21 -28.68 -6.49
C ASN A 354 28.27 -29.46 -7.28
N SER A 355 27.95 -30.62 -7.88
CA SER A 355 28.99 -31.49 -8.45
C SER A 355 28.56 -32.42 -9.60
N SER A 356 27.37 -32.24 -10.16
CA SER A 356 26.79 -33.23 -11.08
C SER A 356 26.66 -32.75 -12.53
N LEU A 357 27.06 -31.52 -12.83
CA LEU A 357 27.00 -30.96 -14.18
C LEU A 357 28.34 -31.08 -14.89
N SER A 358 28.30 -31.20 -16.22
CA SER A 358 29.50 -31.19 -17.05
C SER A 358 30.02 -29.75 -17.23
N PRO A 359 31.35 -29.53 -17.25
CA PRO A 359 31.94 -28.23 -17.59
C PRO A 359 31.59 -27.78 -19.00
N ASP A 360 31.61 -26.46 -19.20
CA ASP A 360 31.35 -25.77 -20.48
C ASP A 360 30.08 -26.24 -21.23
N ARG A 361 29.00 -26.52 -20.50
CA ARG A 361 27.76 -27.07 -21.07
C ARG A 361 26.54 -26.24 -20.69
N SER A 362 25.62 -26.09 -21.63
CA SER A 362 24.35 -25.39 -21.42
C SER A 362 23.28 -26.32 -20.86
N TYR A 363 22.45 -25.77 -19.97
CA TYR A 363 21.37 -26.45 -19.27
C TYR A 363 20.13 -25.57 -19.17
N TYR A 364 18.98 -26.21 -18.98
CA TYR A 364 17.69 -25.59 -18.68
C TYR A 364 17.37 -25.75 -17.20
N TYR A 365 16.72 -24.75 -16.59
CA TYR A 365 16.21 -24.87 -15.22
C TYR A 365 14.75 -24.46 -15.10
N GLN A 366 14.09 -25.03 -14.09
CA GLN A 366 12.74 -24.67 -13.64
C GLN A 366 12.72 -24.59 -12.10
N LEU A 367 12.05 -23.57 -11.58
CA LEU A 367 11.58 -23.52 -10.20
C LEU A 367 10.11 -23.97 -10.19
N GLU A 368 9.80 -24.93 -9.32
CA GLU A 368 8.48 -25.52 -9.17
C GLU A 368 7.99 -25.39 -7.73
N THR A 369 6.70 -25.17 -7.55
CA THR A 369 6.03 -25.12 -6.24
C THR A 369 4.97 -26.21 -6.09
N GLY A 370 4.61 -26.53 -4.85
CA GLY A 370 3.49 -27.41 -4.52
C GLY A 370 3.70 -28.88 -4.88
N THR A 371 2.68 -29.70 -4.60
CA THR A 371 2.66 -31.14 -4.93
C THR A 371 2.44 -31.41 -6.41
N ASP A 372 1.70 -30.51 -7.05
CA ASP A 372 1.34 -30.41 -8.47
C ASP A 372 2.49 -29.95 -9.39
N ARG A 373 3.59 -29.44 -8.83
CA ARG A 373 4.78 -28.98 -9.56
C ARG A 373 4.49 -27.81 -10.51
N THR A 374 3.69 -26.85 -10.05
CA THR A 374 3.44 -25.63 -10.81
C THR A 374 4.76 -24.89 -11.06
N VAL A 375 5.07 -24.59 -12.33
CA VAL A 375 6.28 -23.86 -12.73
C VAL A 375 6.09 -22.38 -12.44
N VAL A 376 7.00 -21.81 -11.65
CA VAL A 376 6.95 -20.41 -11.19
C VAL A 376 8.08 -19.55 -11.76
N ALA A 377 9.18 -20.17 -12.19
CA ALA A 377 10.23 -19.51 -12.95
C ALA A 377 10.99 -20.54 -13.82
N SER A 378 11.60 -20.10 -14.92
CA SER A 378 12.43 -20.95 -15.77
C SER A 378 13.45 -20.15 -16.58
N GLY A 379 14.49 -20.82 -17.06
CA GLY A 379 15.50 -20.21 -17.90
C GLY A 379 16.59 -21.18 -18.33
N THR A 380 17.72 -20.63 -18.79
CA THR A 380 18.90 -21.38 -19.22
C THR A 380 20.17 -20.83 -18.58
N PHE A 381 21.17 -21.68 -18.37
CA PHE A 381 22.50 -21.28 -17.93
C PHE A 381 23.59 -22.14 -18.58
N ARG A 382 24.85 -21.69 -18.51
CA ARG A 382 26.03 -22.45 -18.94
C ARG A 382 27.02 -22.60 -17.79
N THR A 383 27.54 -23.80 -17.58
CA THR A 383 28.61 -24.06 -16.60
C THR A 383 29.93 -23.45 -17.07
N LEU A 384 30.81 -23.15 -16.12
CA LEU A 384 32.13 -22.60 -16.42
C LEU A 384 33.06 -23.67 -17.06
N PRO A 385 34.11 -23.27 -17.81
CA PRO A 385 35.10 -24.19 -18.39
C PRO A 385 35.85 -25.06 -17.36
#